data_AF-A0A975WXC8-F1
#
_entry.id   AF-A0A975WXC8-F1
#
_cell.length_a   1.000
_cell.length_b   1.000
_cell.length_c   1.000
_cell.angle_alpha   90.00
_cell.angle_beta   90.00
_cell.angle_gamma   90.00
#
_symmetry.space_group_name_H-M   'P 1'
#
loop_
_entity.id
_entity.type
_entity.pdbx_description
1 polymer ?
#
loop_
_entity_poly.entity_id
_entity_poly.type
_entity_poly.pdbx_seq_one_letter_code
_entity_poly.pdbx_strand_id
1 'polypeptide(L)'
;MKEYVGWARRNPGGASLGLATIGSAGHLGTVALGKAEGIAITPAAYRGAAPMLVDVVSGNVSIGWDAVASMMPLYKGGKLRFLGVSGTRRAKALPEVPTMKEQGFSQYEYATSWYGVFLPAGTQPDVVAQVEKMFLAASANPATAAKLEALGLEVAARPGQEARRRIQLERAAWKPMVEASGFQAED
;
A
#
# COMPACT_ATOMS: atom_id res chain seq x y z
N MET A 1 12.36 -0.65 9.46
CA MET A 1 11.38 -1.58 10.03
C MET A 1 11.89 -2.44 11.19
N LYS A 2 13.03 -3.13 11.07
CA LYS A 2 13.55 -4.02 12.14
C LYS A 2 13.66 -3.36 13.52
N GLU A 3 14.11 -2.11 13.55
CA GLU A 3 14.19 -1.29 14.76
C GLU A 3 12.83 -1.11 15.44
N TYR A 4 11.77 -0.84 14.66
CA TYR A 4 10.39 -0.72 15.17
C TYR A 4 9.89 -2.04 15.78
N VAL A 5 10.15 -3.18 15.13
CA VAL A 5 9.81 -4.50 15.68
C VAL A 5 10.53 -4.73 17.01
N GLY A 6 11.83 -4.42 17.08
CA GLY A 6 12.60 -4.51 18.32
C GLY A 6 12.06 -3.60 19.42
N TRP A 7 11.67 -2.37 19.08
CA TRP A 7 11.03 -1.44 20.00
C TRP A 7 9.67 -1.96 20.49
N ALA A 8 8.80 -2.44 19.59
CA ALA A 8 7.47 -2.95 19.91
C ALA A 8 7.52 -4.14 20.87
N ARG A 9 8.50 -5.05 20.69
CA ARG A 9 8.75 -6.17 21.63
C ARG A 9 9.07 -5.71 23.06
N ARG A 10 9.78 -4.59 23.20
CA ARG A 10 10.15 -4.01 24.50
C ARG A 10 9.04 -3.13 25.10
N ASN A 11 8.01 -2.80 24.32
CA ASN A 11 6.94 -1.89 24.70
C ASN A 11 5.57 -2.53 24.43
N PRO A 12 5.22 -3.63 25.13
CA PRO A 12 3.93 -4.29 24.93
C PRO A 12 2.77 -3.31 25.17
N GLY A 13 1.83 -3.26 24.24
CA GLY A 13 0.69 -2.33 24.26
C GLY A 13 0.98 -0.92 23.70
N GLY A 14 2.25 -0.57 23.46
CA GLY A 14 2.63 0.73 22.90
C GLY A 14 2.58 0.80 21.37
N ALA A 15 2.54 -0.35 20.69
CA ALA A 15 2.54 -0.41 19.23
C ALA A 15 1.12 -0.21 18.66
N SER A 16 1.01 0.75 17.75
CA SER A 16 -0.23 1.13 17.07
C SER A 16 0.02 1.53 15.61
N LEU A 17 -0.97 1.27 14.76
CA LEU A 17 -0.95 1.55 13.33
C LEU A 17 -2.06 2.54 12.96
N GLY A 18 -1.68 3.70 12.43
CA GLY A 18 -2.62 4.68 11.90
C GLY A 18 -2.86 4.44 10.42
N LEU A 19 -4.13 4.41 10.00
CA LEU A 19 -4.48 4.19 8.60
C LEU A 19 -5.87 4.74 8.25
N ALA A 20 -6.12 4.98 6.96
CA ALA A 20 -7.41 5.47 6.50
C ALA A 20 -8.48 4.37 6.34
N THR A 21 -8.08 3.14 6.02
CA THR A 21 -9.03 2.07 5.63
C THR A 21 -8.69 0.72 6.29
N ILE A 22 -9.48 0.34 7.29
CA ILE A 22 -9.42 -0.98 7.91
C ILE A 22 -9.69 -2.04 6.83
N GLY A 23 -8.89 -3.09 6.83
CA GLY A 23 -8.91 -4.15 5.80
C GLY A 23 -8.03 -3.86 4.59
N SER A 24 -7.41 -2.67 4.50
CA SER A 24 -6.40 -2.38 3.48
C SER A 24 -5.19 -3.33 3.58
N ALA A 25 -4.42 -3.40 2.51
CA ALA A 25 -3.19 -4.19 2.48
C ALA A 25 -2.18 -3.82 3.58
N GLY A 26 -2.13 -2.54 3.96
CA GLY A 26 -1.30 -2.07 5.09
C GLY A 26 -1.79 -2.61 6.43
N HIS A 27 -3.11 -2.65 6.64
CA HIS A 27 -3.72 -3.26 7.81
C HIS A 27 -3.39 -4.75 7.88
N LEU A 28 -3.71 -5.50 6.81
CA LEU A 28 -3.53 -6.95 6.76
C LEU A 28 -2.06 -7.36 6.90
N GLY A 29 -1.15 -6.66 6.20
CA GLY A 29 0.29 -6.89 6.33
C GLY A 29 0.81 -6.63 7.74
N THR A 30 0.24 -5.67 8.46
CA THR A 30 0.64 -5.37 9.85
C THR A 30 0.05 -6.34 10.86
N VAL A 31 -1.17 -6.84 10.63
CA VAL A 31 -1.70 -7.98 11.40
C VAL A 31 -0.82 -9.21 11.21
N ALA A 32 -0.43 -9.52 9.97
CA ALA A 32 0.47 -10.63 9.66
C ALA A 32 1.86 -10.45 10.31
N LEU A 33 2.41 -9.24 10.28
CA LEU A 33 3.64 -8.89 11.02
C LEU A 33 3.49 -9.17 12.52
N GLY A 34 2.42 -8.67 13.14
CA GLY A 34 2.19 -8.83 14.57
C GLY A 34 2.19 -10.30 14.99
N LYS A 35 1.52 -11.15 14.19
CA LYS A 35 1.52 -12.60 14.39
C LYS A 35 2.90 -13.23 14.22
N ALA A 36 3.62 -12.88 13.16
CA ALA A 36 4.93 -13.45 12.86
C ALA A 36 5.98 -13.08 13.92
N GLU A 37 5.92 -11.86 14.46
CA GLU A 37 6.91 -11.33 15.39
C GLU A 37 6.52 -11.47 16.87
N GLY A 38 5.29 -11.93 17.15
CA GLY A 38 4.74 -12.06 18.50
C GLY A 38 4.47 -10.71 19.18
N ILE A 39 4.07 -9.69 18.41
CA ILE A 39 3.78 -8.34 18.91
C ILE A 39 2.34 -7.94 18.62
N ALA A 40 1.67 -7.32 19.60
CA ALA A 40 0.35 -6.74 19.41
C ALA A 40 0.51 -5.33 18.81
N ILE A 41 -0.11 -5.07 17.67
CA ILE A 41 -0.15 -3.75 17.02
C ILE A 41 -1.61 -3.34 16.86
N THR A 42 -2.01 -2.28 17.54
CA THR A 42 -3.41 -1.84 17.57
C THR A 42 -3.72 -0.91 16.39
N PRO A 43 -4.67 -1.24 15.49
CA PRO A 43 -5.07 -0.34 14.42
C PRO A 43 -5.88 0.84 14.96
N ALA A 44 -5.62 2.02 14.42
CA ALA A 44 -6.37 3.25 14.63
C ALA A 44 -6.83 3.79 13.27
N ALA A 45 -8.16 3.85 13.08
CA ALA A 45 -8.76 4.30 11.84
C ALA A 45 -8.90 5.83 11.81
N TYR A 46 -8.54 6.44 10.70
CA TYR A 46 -8.59 7.89 10.49
C TYR A 46 -9.43 8.25 9.27
N ARG A 47 -10.01 9.44 9.28
CA ARG A 47 -10.72 10.02 8.12
C ARG A 47 -9.72 10.64 7.13
N GLY A 48 -8.80 9.82 6.64
CA GLY A 48 -7.76 10.18 5.68
C GLY A 48 -6.37 10.44 6.28
N ALA A 49 -5.40 10.70 5.39
CA ALA A 49 -3.98 10.84 5.69
C ALA A 49 -3.68 11.94 6.72
N ALA A 50 -4.26 13.13 6.53
CA ALA A 50 -3.88 14.33 7.25
C ALA A 50 -4.00 14.18 8.79
N PRO A 51 -5.15 13.79 9.37
CA PRO A 51 -5.25 13.59 10.81
C PRO A 51 -4.38 12.43 11.32
N MET A 52 -4.21 11.36 10.53
CA MET A 52 -3.33 10.24 10.88
C MET A 52 -1.87 10.71 11.02
N LEU A 53 -1.40 11.51 10.06
CA LEU A 53 -0.02 11.99 10.05
C LEU A 53 0.28 12.95 11.19
N VAL A 54 -0.70 13.75 11.61
CA VAL A 54 -0.58 14.59 12.82
C VAL A 54 -0.31 13.70 14.04
N ASP A 55 -1.10 12.64 14.23
CA ASP A 55 -0.94 11.74 15.37
C ASP A 55 0.35 10.93 15.34
N VAL A 56 0.84 10.56 14.16
CA VAL A 56 2.17 9.94 14.01
C VAL A 56 3.29 10.91 14.40
N VAL A 57 3.22 12.16 13.93
CA VAL A 57 4.23 13.18 14.27
C VAL A 57 4.20 13.53 15.76
N SER A 58 3.02 13.54 16.37
CA SER A 58 2.84 13.79 17.81
C SER A 58 3.15 12.57 18.68
N GLY A 59 3.34 11.38 18.10
CA GLY A 59 3.62 10.15 18.83
C GLY A 59 2.39 9.49 19.46
N ASN A 60 1.18 9.97 19.16
CA ASN A 60 -0.08 9.35 19.60
C ASN A 60 -0.28 7.97 18.95
N VAL A 61 0.22 7.81 17.73
CA VAL A 61 0.24 6.53 17.02
C VAL A 61 1.66 6.21 16.57
N SER A 62 2.10 4.97 16.81
CA SER A 62 3.52 4.63 16.71
C SER A 62 4.04 4.54 15.27
N ILE A 63 3.19 4.13 14.32
CA ILE A 63 3.48 4.09 12.88
C ILE A 63 2.22 4.42 12.07
N GLY A 64 2.41 4.96 10.86
CA GLY A 64 1.34 5.23 9.90
C GLY A 64 1.49 4.42 8.62
N TRP A 65 0.38 4.17 7.94
CA TRP A 65 0.35 3.60 6.59
C TRP A 65 -0.52 4.43 5.66
N ASP A 66 0.07 4.90 4.56
CA ASP A 66 -0.64 5.59 3.48
C ASP A 66 0.17 5.57 2.18
N ALA A 67 -0.34 6.21 1.12
CA ALA A 67 0.38 6.48 -0.12
C ALA A 67 1.59 7.38 0.14
N VAL A 68 2.75 7.05 -0.44
CA VAL A 68 4.02 7.81 -0.32
C VAL A 68 3.82 9.31 -0.52
N ALA A 69 3.06 9.69 -1.56
CA ALA A 69 2.82 11.08 -1.91
C ALA A 69 2.23 11.92 -0.76
N SER A 70 1.32 11.35 0.03
CA SER A 70 0.67 12.04 1.16
C SER A 70 1.65 12.38 2.28
N MET A 71 2.73 11.60 2.42
CA MET A 71 3.72 11.72 3.48
C MET A 71 4.92 12.59 3.09
N MET A 72 5.12 12.84 1.78
CA MET A 72 6.30 13.56 1.27
C MET A 72 6.52 14.95 1.89
N PRO A 73 5.51 15.81 2.12
CA PRO A 73 5.73 17.11 2.74
C PRO A 73 6.34 17.01 4.14
N LEU A 74 5.82 16.12 4.98
CA LEU A 74 6.33 15.91 6.35
C LEU A 74 7.68 15.18 6.37
N TYR A 75 7.90 14.26 5.43
CA TYR A 75 9.21 13.61 5.25
C TYR A 75 10.29 14.64 4.90
N LYS A 76 10.04 15.47 3.88
CA LYS A 76 10.97 16.54 3.46
C LYS A 76 11.19 17.59 4.54
N GLY A 77 10.18 17.84 5.38
CA GLY A 77 10.27 18.71 6.55
C GLY A 77 10.97 18.07 7.76
N GLY A 78 11.47 16.84 7.64
CA GLY A 78 12.17 16.13 8.72
C GLY A 78 11.29 15.75 9.90
N LYS A 79 9.96 15.72 9.72
CA LYS A 79 8.98 15.42 10.79
C LYS A 79 8.65 13.94 10.91
N LEU A 80 8.89 13.16 9.86
CA LEU A 80 8.74 11.71 9.86
C LEU A 80 9.86 11.05 9.07
N ARG A 81 10.01 9.73 9.26
CA ARG A 81 10.90 8.87 8.47
C ARG A 81 10.11 7.70 7.92
N PHE A 82 10.46 7.23 6.73
CA PHE A 82 9.91 5.97 6.22
C PHE A 82 10.65 4.78 6.83
N LEU A 83 9.90 3.82 7.39
CA LEU A 83 10.46 2.57 7.90
C LEU A 83 10.67 1.53 6.78
N GLY A 84 10.01 1.73 5.65
CA GLY A 84 10.10 0.92 4.44
C GLY A 84 8.96 1.24 3.49
N VAL A 85 9.05 0.74 2.26
CA VAL A 85 7.98 0.84 1.26
C VAL A 85 7.41 -0.55 0.93
N SER A 86 6.12 -0.62 0.62
CA SER A 86 5.46 -1.83 0.13
C SER A 86 5.96 -2.24 -1.26
N GLY A 87 5.73 -3.49 -1.65
CA GLY A 87 6.05 -3.94 -3.00
C GLY A 87 7.38 -4.67 -3.13
N THR A 88 7.72 -4.98 -4.38
CA THR A 88 8.96 -5.69 -4.76
C THR A 88 10.08 -4.76 -5.20
N ARG A 89 9.79 -3.46 -5.36
CA ARG A 89 10.74 -2.44 -5.82
C ARG A 89 10.62 -1.21 -4.95
N ARG A 90 11.73 -0.50 -4.75
CA ARG A 90 11.73 0.79 -4.06
C ARG A 90 10.92 1.81 -4.84
N ALA A 91 10.30 2.75 -4.14
CA ALA A 91 9.56 3.83 -4.77
C ALA A 91 10.55 4.78 -5.46
N LYS A 92 10.26 5.19 -6.71
CA LYS A 92 11.12 6.13 -7.45
C LYS A 92 11.36 7.45 -6.71
N ALA A 93 10.36 7.89 -5.93
CA ALA A 93 10.44 9.11 -5.12
C ALA A 93 11.26 8.94 -3.83
N LEU A 94 11.62 7.71 -3.44
CA LEU A 94 12.35 7.34 -2.23
C LEU A 94 13.36 6.21 -2.51
N PRO A 95 14.31 6.38 -3.45
CA PRO A 95 15.25 5.32 -3.84
C PRO A 95 16.13 4.84 -2.67
N GLU A 96 16.35 5.68 -1.67
CA GLU A 96 17.10 5.39 -0.45
C GLU A 96 16.33 4.50 0.53
N VAL A 97 15.00 4.51 0.48
CA VAL A 97 14.15 3.75 1.41
C VAL A 97 14.00 2.32 0.92
N PRO A 98 14.45 1.31 1.69
CA PRO A 98 14.30 -0.09 1.29
C PRO A 98 12.83 -0.51 1.30
N THR A 99 12.50 -1.47 0.46
CA THR A 99 11.25 -2.21 0.57
C THR A 99 11.18 -2.96 1.90
N MET A 100 9.97 -3.26 2.34
CA MET A 100 9.74 -4.14 3.49
C MET A 100 10.29 -5.56 3.22
N LYS A 101 10.21 -6.02 1.97
CA LYS A 101 10.77 -7.31 1.53
C LYS A 101 12.29 -7.37 1.64
N GLU A 102 13.03 -6.34 1.22
CA GLU A 102 14.49 -6.24 1.42
C GLU A 102 14.88 -6.32 2.91
N GLN A 103 13.98 -5.93 3.81
CA GLN A 103 14.18 -6.01 5.25
C GLN A 103 13.74 -7.34 5.88
N GLY A 104 13.20 -8.28 5.09
CA GLY A 104 12.73 -9.59 5.55
C GLY A 104 11.22 -9.69 5.83
N PHE A 105 10.44 -8.66 5.52
CA PHE A 105 8.99 -8.61 5.78
C PHE A 105 8.20 -8.77 4.46
N SER A 106 8.12 -10.00 3.95
CA SER A 106 7.52 -10.34 2.65
C SER A 106 6.00 -10.18 2.60
N GLN A 107 5.31 -10.14 3.75
CA GLN A 107 3.86 -9.94 3.83
C GLN A 107 3.36 -8.61 3.25
N TYR A 108 4.27 -7.66 2.98
CA TYR A 108 3.97 -6.37 2.34
C TYR A 108 4.25 -6.35 0.82
N GLU A 109 4.62 -7.48 0.23
CA GLU A 109 4.96 -7.59 -1.20
C GLU A 109 3.79 -7.19 -2.11
N TYR A 110 2.57 -7.62 -1.77
CA TYR A 110 1.37 -7.29 -2.53
C TYR A 110 0.69 -6.01 -2.03
N ALA A 111 1.27 -5.32 -1.05
CA ALA A 111 0.66 -4.15 -0.40
C ALA A 111 0.81 -2.84 -1.20
N THR A 112 0.99 -2.95 -2.52
CA THR A 112 1.06 -1.79 -3.40
C THR A 112 -0.33 -1.50 -3.96
N SER A 113 -0.69 -0.22 -4.00
CA SER A 113 -1.94 0.22 -4.65
C SER A 113 -1.74 0.32 -6.15
N TRP A 114 -2.79 -0.01 -6.91
CA TRP A 114 -2.83 0.12 -8.35
C TRP A 114 -4.25 0.42 -8.82
N TYR A 115 -4.36 1.00 -10.01
CA TYR A 115 -5.64 1.33 -10.63
C TYR A 115 -5.83 0.47 -11.88
N GLY A 116 -7.05 -0.04 -12.06
CA GLY A 116 -7.44 -0.83 -13.22
C GLY A 116 -8.72 -0.31 -13.84
N VAL A 117 -8.86 -0.51 -15.14
CA VAL A 117 -10.11 -0.27 -15.87
C VAL A 117 -10.78 -1.62 -16.10
N PHE A 118 -12.06 -1.70 -15.75
CA PHE A 118 -12.86 -2.91 -15.88
C PHE A 118 -14.02 -2.65 -16.84
N LEU A 119 -14.38 -3.67 -17.60
CA LEU A 119 -15.53 -3.67 -18.50
C LEU A 119 -16.54 -4.71 -18.00
N PRO A 120 -17.85 -4.54 -18.27
CA PRO A 120 -18.86 -5.52 -17.92
C PRO A 120 -18.54 -6.92 -18.43
N ALA A 121 -18.93 -7.95 -17.67
CA ALA A 121 -18.82 -9.33 -18.11
C ALA A 121 -19.60 -9.53 -19.43
N GLY A 122 -19.00 -10.23 -20.39
CA GLY A 122 -19.60 -10.43 -21.71
C GLY A 122 -19.36 -9.31 -22.72
N THR A 123 -18.60 -8.25 -22.38
CA THR A 123 -18.17 -7.24 -23.37
C THR A 123 -17.43 -7.91 -24.52
N GLN A 124 -17.77 -7.54 -25.76
CA GLN A 124 -17.21 -8.16 -26.96
C GLN A 124 -15.68 -7.99 -27.04
N PRO A 125 -14.93 -9.01 -27.50
CA PRO A 125 -13.45 -8.97 -27.49
C PRO A 125 -12.83 -7.80 -28.26
N ASP A 126 -13.46 -7.37 -29.35
CA ASP A 126 -13.05 -6.23 -30.16
C ASP A 126 -13.16 -4.90 -29.39
N VAL A 127 -14.25 -4.71 -28.64
CA VAL A 127 -14.43 -3.56 -27.73
C VAL A 127 -13.38 -3.58 -26.63
N VAL A 128 -13.12 -4.75 -26.02
CA VAL A 128 -12.06 -4.90 -25.00
C VAL A 128 -10.69 -4.49 -25.57
N ALA A 129 -10.34 -4.99 -26.76
CA ALA A 129 -9.08 -4.68 -27.42
C ALA A 129 -8.96 -3.19 -27.78
N GLN A 130 -10.05 -2.57 -28.23
CA GLN A 130 -10.07 -1.14 -28.55
C GLN A 130 -9.87 -0.28 -27.30
N VAL A 131 -10.56 -0.57 -26.21
CA VAL A 131 -10.41 0.15 -24.94
C VAL A 131 -9.01 -0.03 -24.37
N GLU A 132 -8.47 -1.24 -24.39
CA GLU A 132 -7.08 -1.50 -23.96
C GLU A 132 -6.09 -0.65 -24.75
N LYS A 133 -6.19 -0.66 -26.09
CA LYS A 133 -5.33 0.13 -26.97
C LYS A 133 -5.41 1.63 -26.63
N MET A 134 -6.62 2.16 -26.43
CA MET A 134 -6.83 3.57 -26.07
C MET A 134 -6.21 3.90 -24.71
N PHE A 135 -6.37 3.04 -23.71
CA PHE A 135 -5.83 3.27 -22.37
C PHE A 135 -4.30 3.21 -22.34
N LEU A 136 -3.70 2.25 -23.05
CA LEU A 136 -2.25 2.15 -23.20
C LEU A 136 -1.69 3.40 -23.90
N ALA A 137 -2.32 3.86 -24.99
CA ALA A 137 -1.90 5.05 -25.71
C ALA A 137 -2.04 6.33 -24.85
N ALA A 138 -3.14 6.48 -24.13
CA ALA A 138 -3.35 7.62 -23.22
C ALA A 138 -2.31 7.65 -22.09
N SER A 139 -1.99 6.49 -21.52
CA SER A 139 -0.97 6.38 -20.47
C SER A 139 0.44 6.69 -20.97
N ALA A 140 0.73 6.41 -22.23
CA ALA A 140 2.02 6.75 -22.87
C ALA A 140 2.12 8.22 -23.27
N ASN A 141 1.02 8.99 -23.24
CA ASN A 141 1.05 10.41 -23.55
C ASN A 141 1.80 11.19 -22.44
N PRO A 142 2.87 11.94 -22.77
CA PRO A 142 3.68 12.63 -21.75
C PRO A 142 2.89 13.63 -20.89
N ALA A 143 1.91 14.33 -21.44
CA ALA A 143 1.10 15.28 -20.69
C ALA A 143 0.17 14.58 -19.69
N THR A 144 -0.34 13.39 -20.04
CA THR A 144 -1.12 12.56 -19.12
C THR A 144 -0.21 11.97 -18.04
N ALA A 145 0.95 11.44 -18.43
CA ALA A 145 1.92 10.90 -17.48
C ALA A 145 2.37 11.95 -16.45
N ALA A 146 2.75 13.14 -16.91
CA ALA A 146 3.17 14.24 -16.03
C ALA A 146 2.07 14.65 -15.04
N LYS A 147 0.79 14.68 -15.47
CA LYS A 147 -0.33 14.98 -14.56
C LYS A 147 -0.52 13.90 -13.50
N LEU A 148 -0.44 12.63 -13.86
CA LEU A 148 -0.55 11.51 -12.92
C LEU A 148 0.63 11.48 -11.95
N GLU A 149 1.85 11.72 -12.44
CA GLU A 149 3.05 11.81 -11.62
C GLU A 149 3.02 13.01 -10.66
N ALA A 150 2.44 14.14 -11.08
CA ALA A 150 2.21 15.29 -10.19
C ALA A 150 1.22 14.96 -9.04
N LEU A 151 0.33 13.99 -9.23
CA LEU A 151 -0.54 13.44 -8.18
C LEU A 151 0.15 12.33 -7.37
N GLY A 152 1.42 12.03 -7.66
CA GLY A 152 2.22 11.03 -6.96
C GLY A 152 1.98 9.59 -7.42
N LEU A 153 1.39 9.39 -8.60
CA LEU A 153 1.17 8.08 -9.21
C LEU A 153 2.36 7.68 -10.08
N GLU A 154 2.69 6.39 -10.11
CA GLU A 154 3.64 5.85 -11.09
C GLU A 154 2.86 5.33 -12.31
N VAL A 155 3.16 5.89 -13.48
CA VAL A 155 2.55 5.42 -14.73
C VAL A 155 3.30 4.19 -15.25
N ALA A 156 2.68 3.03 -15.08
CA ALA A 156 3.18 1.75 -15.56
C ALA A 156 2.03 0.96 -16.19
N ALA A 157 1.49 1.45 -17.31
CA ALA A 157 0.39 0.80 -17.99
C ALA A 157 0.77 -0.62 -18.47
N ARG A 158 -0.17 -1.55 -18.32
CA ARG A 158 -0.01 -2.97 -18.68
C ARG A 158 -1.28 -3.47 -19.37
N PRO A 159 -1.18 -4.47 -20.26
CA PRO A 159 -2.35 -5.12 -20.84
C PRO A 159 -3.29 -5.68 -19.76
N GLY A 160 -4.58 -5.79 -20.08
CA GLY A 160 -5.61 -6.30 -19.17
C GLY A 160 -5.36 -7.74 -18.74
N GLN A 161 -4.65 -8.54 -19.54
CA GLN A 161 -4.21 -9.88 -19.15
C GLN A 161 -3.30 -9.85 -17.91
N GLU A 162 -2.38 -8.88 -17.84
CA GLU A 162 -1.47 -8.74 -16.70
C GLU A 162 -2.22 -8.22 -15.46
N ALA A 163 -3.20 -7.33 -15.64
CA ALA A 163 -4.10 -6.92 -14.55
C ALA A 163 -4.87 -8.12 -14.01
N ARG A 164 -5.40 -9.00 -14.88
CA ARG A 164 -6.07 -10.25 -14.47
C ARG A 164 -5.13 -11.17 -13.70
N ARG A 165 -3.91 -11.38 -14.19
CA ARG A 165 -2.88 -12.19 -13.52
C ARG A 165 -2.56 -11.63 -12.13
N ARG A 166 -2.42 -10.31 -12.03
CA ARG A 166 -2.16 -9.61 -10.77
C ARG A 166 -3.30 -9.83 -9.77
N ILE A 167 -4.57 -9.66 -10.19
CA ILE A 167 -5.74 -9.92 -9.33
C ILE A 167 -5.72 -11.35 -8.78
N GLN A 168 -5.42 -12.34 -9.62
CA GLN A 168 -5.37 -13.75 -9.18
C GLN A 168 -4.27 -13.99 -8.14
N LEU A 169 -3.07 -13.45 -8.37
CA LEU A 169 -1.94 -13.55 -7.44
C LEU A 169 -2.24 -12.84 -6.11
N GLU A 170 -2.76 -11.62 -6.17
CA GLU A 170 -3.10 -10.84 -4.98
C GLU A 170 -4.21 -11.54 -4.18
N ARG A 171 -5.26 -12.07 -4.82
CA ARG A 171 -6.30 -12.84 -4.14
C ARG A 171 -5.73 -14.06 -3.41
N ALA A 172 -4.84 -14.81 -4.07
CA ALA A 172 -4.20 -15.98 -3.46
C ALA A 172 -3.32 -15.59 -2.27
N ALA A 173 -2.59 -14.48 -2.35
CA ALA A 173 -1.73 -13.99 -1.28
C ALA A 173 -2.52 -13.41 -0.08
N TRP A 174 -3.59 -12.66 -0.34
CA TRP A 174 -4.38 -11.99 0.70
C TRP A 174 -5.34 -12.92 1.42
N LYS A 175 -5.91 -13.91 0.73
CA LYS A 175 -6.88 -14.87 1.31
C LYS A 175 -6.44 -15.42 2.67
N PRO A 176 -5.26 -16.06 2.82
CA PRO A 176 -4.85 -16.60 4.12
C PRO A 176 -4.64 -15.52 5.19
N MET A 177 -4.26 -14.29 4.82
CA MET A 177 -4.09 -13.20 5.78
C MET A 177 -5.43 -12.68 6.30
N VAL A 178 -6.44 -12.60 5.44
CA VAL A 178 -7.81 -12.24 5.82
C VAL A 178 -8.43 -13.32 6.71
N GLU A 179 -8.33 -14.59 6.30
CA GLU A 179 -8.83 -15.72 7.10
C GLU A 179 -8.15 -15.77 8.48
N ALA A 180 -6.83 -15.55 8.53
CA ALA A 180 -6.12 -15.52 9.79
C ALA A 180 -6.49 -14.30 10.63
N SER A 181 -6.71 -13.12 10.05
CA SER A 181 -6.98 -11.90 10.83
C SER A 181 -8.36 -11.92 11.49
N GLY A 182 -9.29 -12.76 11.01
CA GLY A 182 -10.70 -12.73 11.43
C GLY A 182 -11.43 -11.49 10.92
N PHE A 183 -10.80 -10.71 10.03
CA PHE A 183 -11.42 -9.51 9.46
C PHE A 183 -12.60 -9.90 8.58
N GLN A 184 -13.75 -9.29 8.85
CA GLN A 184 -14.91 -9.32 7.97
C GLN A 184 -15.18 -7.89 7.52
N ALA A 185 -15.47 -7.72 6.23
CA ALA A 185 -16.00 -6.45 5.75
C ALA A 185 -17.39 -6.29 6.38
N GLU A 186 -17.63 -5.14 7.00
CA GLU A 186 -18.98 -4.74 7.38
C GLU A 186 -19.73 -4.34 6.10
N ASP A 187 -20.94 -4.87 5.92
CA ASP A 187 -21.83 -4.55 4.79
C ASP A 187 -22.43 -3.14 4.92
#